data_AF-A0AA39IZP4-F1
#
_entry.id   AF-A0AA39IZP4-F1
#
_cell.length_a   1.000
_cell.length_b   1.000
_cell.length_c   1.000
_cell.angle_alpha   90.00
_cell.angle_beta   90.00
_cell.angle_gamma   90.00
#
_symmetry.space_group_name_H-M   'P 1'
#
loop_
_entity.id
_entity.type
_entity.pdbx_description
1 polymer ?
#
loop_
_entity_poly.entity_id
_entity_poly.type
_entity_poly.pdbx_seq_one_letter_code
_entity_poly.pdbx_strand_id
1 'polypeptide(L)'
;MTLVVVLTASLALAASVSGSAFPRNNGSSNPRVLILGGGVAGVIAARTLHERGIDNFVIVEARDELGGRMKSQTFAGYTIELGANWVQGTQTGTGPANPIFELALKHNVTTQYNDFYGSMTTYDVTGEVDYLDVFNDAVDAYSALTVTGGARVTGSLVDLTSKTGYALNGVKPRDPYEMAAEYYQFDWEYAQKPDQTSWIASSWSNNFTFDADEGGFSEDNLLAIDQRGFKALIQLEAQEFLQPEQLSLNSTVKTISYSRDGVQVTLTSGETIEGDYALCTFSLGVLQDDYVTFEPPLPDYKMEAIQSMTMATYTKIFLKFPEKFWFDTELALYADPTRGTYPVWQSLDHPNFFPGSGLIFATVTGDWSLRVEALSDEQVQKEALEVLRKMYPNATIPEPTEFLFPRWNSDPLYRGSYSNWPPSFFSQHHDNLRSNIDRLYFAGEATSQKYFGFLQGAYDEGLKVATNMVECMRGDGCVALQHVESVKNAFPYEI
;
A
#
# COMPACT_ATOMS: atom_id res chain seq x y z
N MET A 1 47.40 21.47 -29.05
CA MET A 1 47.62 20.04 -29.38
C MET A 1 47.36 19.26 -28.10
N THR A 2 46.33 18.44 -27.94
CA THR A 2 45.29 17.95 -28.85
C THR A 2 44.14 17.49 -27.95
N LEU A 3 42.93 17.99 -28.21
CA LEU A 3 41.70 17.57 -27.56
C LEU A 3 41.38 16.14 -28.05
N VAL A 4 41.28 15.16 -27.16
CA VAL A 4 40.79 13.82 -27.51
C VAL A 4 39.36 13.71 -27.03
N VAL A 5 38.44 13.93 -27.97
CA VAL A 5 37.02 13.61 -27.83
C VAL A 5 36.89 12.10 -28.03
N VAL A 6 36.48 11.38 -26.99
CA VAL A 6 36.10 9.96 -27.10
C VAL A 6 34.59 9.94 -27.38
N LEU A 7 34.22 9.73 -28.65
CA LEU A 7 32.87 9.32 -29.03
C LEU A 7 32.69 7.85 -28.63
N THR A 8 31.88 7.57 -27.62
CA THR A 8 31.31 6.23 -27.41
C THR A 8 30.00 6.15 -28.19
N ALA A 9 30.02 5.45 -29.32
CA ALA A 9 28.84 5.10 -30.07
C ALA A 9 28.09 3.96 -29.36
N SER A 10 26.98 4.29 -28.70
CA SER A 10 26.04 3.29 -28.19
C SER A 10 25.26 2.71 -29.36
N LEU A 11 25.58 1.47 -29.76
CA LEU A 11 24.69 0.67 -30.62
C LEU A 11 23.47 0.26 -29.79
N ALA A 12 22.38 1.01 -29.90
CA ALA A 12 21.06 0.52 -29.49
C ALA A 12 20.60 -0.51 -30.53
N LEU A 13 20.49 -1.78 -30.14
CA LEU A 13 19.69 -2.73 -30.88
C LEU A 13 18.23 -2.29 -30.75
N ALA A 14 17.72 -1.62 -31.77
CA ALA A 14 16.30 -1.37 -31.92
C ALA A 14 15.60 -2.72 -32.16
N ALA A 15 15.07 -3.33 -31.10
CA ALA A 15 13.99 -4.29 -31.25
C ALA A 15 12.83 -3.53 -31.91
N SER A 16 12.36 -4.03 -33.05
CA SER A 16 11.24 -3.44 -33.78
C SER A 16 9.96 -3.55 -32.94
N VAL A 17 9.62 -2.45 -32.26
CA VAL A 17 8.36 -2.27 -31.52
C VAL A 17 7.26 -2.01 -32.54
N SER A 18 6.44 -3.01 -32.84
CA SER A 18 5.22 -2.83 -33.62
C SER A 18 4.08 -2.38 -32.69
N GLY A 19 3.93 -1.07 -32.51
CA GLY A 19 2.78 -0.49 -31.81
C GLY A 19 1.58 -0.41 -32.74
N SER A 20 0.48 -1.10 -32.39
CA SER A 20 -0.82 -0.88 -33.03
C SER A 20 -1.52 0.30 -32.38
N ALA A 21 -1.61 1.42 -33.09
CA ALA A 21 -2.50 2.53 -32.71
C ALA A 21 -3.96 2.06 -32.79
N PHE A 22 -4.75 2.32 -31.75
CA PHE A 22 -6.17 1.99 -31.75
C PHE A 22 -6.94 2.89 -32.75
N PRO A 23 -7.96 2.38 -33.45
CA PRO A 23 -8.79 3.19 -34.32
C PRO A 23 -9.57 4.24 -33.50
N ARG A 24 -9.63 5.48 -34.01
CA ARG A 24 -10.41 6.59 -33.44
C ARG A 24 -11.85 6.15 -33.19
N ASN A 25 -12.38 6.46 -32.01
CA ASN A 25 -13.81 6.40 -31.77
C ASN A 25 -14.48 7.49 -32.62
N ASN A 26 -15.26 7.09 -33.63
CA ASN A 26 -15.88 7.98 -34.61
C ASN A 26 -17.35 8.31 -34.26
N GLY A 27 -17.77 8.14 -33.00
CA GLY A 27 -19.21 8.12 -32.69
C GLY A 27 -19.72 8.69 -31.35
N SER A 28 -18.89 8.99 -30.36
CA SER A 28 -19.38 9.52 -29.07
C SER A 28 -18.62 10.79 -28.69
N SER A 29 -19.33 11.93 -28.67
CA SER A 29 -18.80 13.20 -28.18
C SER A 29 -18.66 13.25 -26.65
N ASN A 30 -19.01 12.17 -25.93
CA ASN A 30 -19.00 12.08 -24.48
C ASN A 30 -18.87 10.60 -24.01
N PRO A 31 -17.67 10.00 -24.07
CA PRO A 31 -17.48 8.59 -23.76
C PRO A 31 -17.82 8.27 -22.31
N ARG A 32 -18.47 7.13 -22.06
CA ARG A 32 -18.83 6.66 -20.72
C ARG A 32 -17.70 5.85 -20.08
N VAL A 33 -17.27 6.22 -18.88
CA VAL A 33 -16.22 5.51 -18.13
C VAL A 33 -16.79 4.79 -16.91
N LEU A 34 -16.50 3.50 -16.78
CA LEU A 34 -16.83 2.72 -15.58
C LEU A 34 -15.60 2.67 -14.67
N ILE A 35 -15.67 3.23 -13.47
CA ILE A 35 -14.60 3.17 -12.47
C ILE A 35 -14.97 2.08 -11.46
N LEU A 36 -14.21 0.98 -11.44
CA LEU A 36 -14.54 -0.20 -10.64
C LEU A 36 -13.72 -0.15 -9.34
N GLY A 37 -14.39 0.23 -8.26
CA GLY A 37 -13.81 0.50 -6.95
C GLY A 37 -13.84 1.99 -6.60
N GLY A 38 -14.38 2.30 -5.42
CA GLY A 38 -14.47 3.62 -4.80
C GLY A 38 -13.39 3.88 -3.74
N GLY A 39 -12.21 3.28 -3.92
CA GLY A 39 -11.02 3.60 -3.13
C GLY A 39 -10.35 4.89 -3.58
N VAL A 40 -9.18 5.21 -3.00
CA VAL A 40 -8.39 6.41 -3.35
C VAL A 40 -8.15 6.52 -4.87
N ALA A 41 -7.64 5.46 -5.50
CA ALA A 41 -7.36 5.48 -6.95
C ALA A 41 -8.62 5.75 -7.79
N GLY A 42 -9.75 5.12 -7.45
CA GLY A 42 -11.01 5.32 -8.17
C GLY A 42 -11.57 6.73 -8.03
N VAL A 43 -11.59 7.28 -6.80
CA VAL A 43 -12.09 8.65 -6.57
C VAL A 43 -11.18 9.69 -7.21
N ILE A 44 -9.86 9.54 -7.12
CA ILE A 44 -8.92 10.48 -7.74
C ILE A 44 -8.96 10.39 -9.27
N ALA A 45 -9.17 9.20 -9.83
CA ALA A 45 -9.43 9.04 -11.26
C ALA A 45 -10.72 9.76 -11.67
N ALA A 46 -11.82 9.58 -10.94
CA ALA A 46 -13.09 10.25 -11.20
C ALA A 46 -12.95 11.78 -11.15
N ARG A 47 -12.26 12.31 -10.14
CA ARG A 47 -11.94 13.73 -10.01
C ARG A 47 -11.16 14.23 -11.22
N THR A 48 -10.14 13.48 -11.63
CA THR A 48 -9.30 13.82 -12.79
C THR A 48 -10.11 13.85 -14.08
N LEU A 49 -11.04 12.90 -14.28
CA LEU A 49 -11.95 12.91 -15.43
C LEU A 49 -12.83 14.17 -15.40
N HIS A 50 -13.44 14.47 -14.26
CA HIS A 50 -14.28 15.67 -14.06
C HIS A 50 -13.53 16.97 -14.34
N GLU A 51 -12.35 17.16 -13.74
CA GLU A 51 -11.50 18.36 -13.95
C GLU A 51 -11.06 18.53 -15.41
N ARG A 52 -10.99 17.42 -16.15
CA ARG A 52 -10.69 17.40 -17.58
C ARG A 52 -11.95 17.48 -18.45
N GLY A 53 -13.14 17.65 -17.89
CA GLY A 53 -14.40 17.83 -18.62
C GLY A 53 -14.99 16.53 -19.19
N ILE A 54 -14.66 15.39 -18.60
CA ILE A 54 -15.29 14.09 -18.87
C ILE A 54 -16.18 13.75 -17.67
N ASP A 55 -17.46 14.11 -17.73
CA ASP A 55 -18.43 13.89 -16.65
C ASP A 55 -19.27 12.63 -16.82
N ASN A 56 -19.18 11.96 -17.97
CA ASN A 56 -19.90 10.72 -18.20
C ASN A 56 -19.11 9.55 -17.61
N PHE A 57 -19.15 9.39 -16.30
CA PHE A 57 -18.57 8.25 -15.60
C PHE A 57 -19.48 7.76 -14.47
N VAL A 58 -19.24 6.54 -14.01
CA VAL A 58 -19.85 5.99 -12.80
C VAL A 58 -18.81 5.22 -11.99
N ILE A 59 -18.76 5.49 -10.69
CA ILE A 59 -18.00 4.69 -9.73
C ILE A 59 -18.90 3.54 -9.27
N VAL A 60 -18.43 2.31 -9.45
CA VAL A 60 -19.09 1.08 -9.01
C VAL A 60 -18.33 0.54 -7.81
N GLU A 61 -18.88 0.69 -6.62
CA GLU A 61 -18.26 0.33 -5.34
C GLU A 61 -19.04 -0.79 -4.65
N ALA A 62 -18.33 -1.82 -4.20
CA ALA A 62 -18.93 -2.99 -3.57
C ALA A 62 -19.54 -2.67 -2.20
N ARG A 63 -18.94 -1.74 -1.45
CA ARG A 63 -19.39 -1.31 -0.13
C ARG A 63 -20.49 -0.26 -0.21
N ASP A 64 -21.08 0.00 0.95
CA ASP A 64 -22.05 1.07 1.19
C ASP A 64 -21.39 2.45 1.37
N GLU A 65 -20.07 2.56 1.19
CA GLU A 65 -19.32 3.80 1.30
C GLU A 65 -18.02 3.80 0.47
N LEU A 66 -17.52 5.01 0.16
CA LEU A 66 -16.21 5.21 -0.45
C LEU A 66 -15.08 5.08 0.58
N GLY A 67 -13.87 4.75 0.11
CA GLY A 67 -12.63 4.75 0.90
C GLY A 67 -11.77 3.51 0.71
N GLY A 68 -12.35 2.37 0.29
CA GLY A 68 -11.63 1.13 0.07
C GLY A 68 -10.90 0.67 1.34
N ARG A 69 -9.56 0.63 1.31
CA ARG A 69 -8.70 0.24 2.45
C ARG A 69 -8.48 1.35 3.48
N MET A 70 -9.02 2.55 3.25
CA MET A 70 -9.22 3.55 4.29
C MET A 70 -10.51 3.19 5.04
N LYS A 71 -10.44 2.21 5.93
CA LYS A 71 -11.59 1.71 6.68
C LYS A 71 -11.45 2.09 8.14
N SER A 72 -12.47 2.76 8.66
CA SER A 72 -12.59 3.13 10.07
C SER A 72 -13.76 2.41 10.73
N GLN A 73 -13.72 2.30 12.05
CA GLN A 73 -14.81 1.74 12.87
C GLN A 73 -14.92 2.52 14.19
N THR A 74 -16.14 2.71 14.68
CA THR A 74 -16.37 3.16 16.05
C THR A 74 -16.12 2.00 17.01
N PHE A 75 -15.21 2.19 17.97
CA PHE A 75 -14.78 1.21 18.97
C PHE A 75 -14.56 1.93 20.31
N ALA A 76 -15.19 1.47 21.39
CA ALA A 76 -15.15 2.11 22.70
C ALA A 76 -15.44 3.63 22.70
N GLY A 77 -16.32 4.10 21.81
CA GLY A 77 -16.69 5.51 21.69
C GLY A 77 -15.74 6.39 20.88
N TYR A 78 -14.68 5.81 20.30
CA TYR A 78 -13.72 6.50 19.44
C TYR A 78 -13.77 5.93 18.02
N THR A 79 -13.47 6.75 17.02
CA THR A 79 -13.21 6.26 15.66
C THR A 79 -11.74 5.82 15.56
N ILE A 80 -11.54 4.54 15.26
CA ILE A 80 -10.23 3.94 15.01
C ILE A 80 -10.11 3.53 13.54
N GLU A 81 -8.89 3.55 13.00
CA GLU A 81 -8.64 3.08 11.63
C GLU A 81 -8.28 1.60 11.64
N LEU A 82 -9.03 0.78 10.90
CA LEU A 82 -8.72 -0.63 10.69
C LEU A 82 -7.65 -0.83 9.61
N GLY A 83 -7.58 0.09 8.64
CA GLY A 83 -6.67 0.05 7.51
C GLY A 83 -5.60 1.14 7.61
N ALA A 84 -5.44 1.91 6.52
CA ALA A 84 -4.52 3.03 6.51
C ALA A 84 -4.81 4.01 7.67
N ASN A 85 -3.77 4.41 8.41
CA ASN A 85 -3.89 5.27 9.59
C ASN A 85 -2.98 6.49 9.55
N TRP A 86 -2.04 6.56 8.60
CA TRP A 86 -1.02 7.59 8.55
C TRP A 86 -1.01 8.34 7.22
N VAL A 87 -0.66 9.61 7.30
CA VAL A 87 0.03 10.32 6.23
C VAL A 87 1.52 10.00 6.38
N GLN A 88 2.05 9.15 5.51
CA GLN A 88 3.46 8.74 5.54
C GLN A 88 4.28 9.61 4.59
N GLY A 89 5.13 10.44 5.17
CA GLY A 89 5.77 11.57 4.51
C GLY A 89 4.80 12.73 4.29
N THR A 90 5.20 13.93 4.71
CA THR A 90 4.39 15.16 4.65
C THR A 90 4.97 16.16 3.65
N GLN A 91 5.58 17.23 4.16
CA GLN A 91 6.36 18.20 3.40
C GLN A 91 7.32 18.91 4.36
N THR A 92 8.59 18.54 4.31
CA THR A 92 9.65 19.25 5.06
C THR A 92 10.86 19.52 4.17
N GLY A 93 11.61 20.58 4.46
CA GLY A 93 12.83 20.89 3.74
C GLY A 93 12.57 21.11 2.24
N THR A 94 13.24 20.33 1.40
CA THR A 94 13.20 20.42 -0.08
C THR A 94 12.22 19.46 -0.74
N GLY A 95 11.55 18.59 0.03
CA GLY A 95 10.62 17.60 -0.50
C GLY A 95 9.34 18.24 -1.07
N PRO A 96 8.71 17.63 -2.09
CA PRO A 96 7.39 18.04 -2.54
C PRO A 96 6.34 17.77 -1.45
N ALA A 97 5.17 18.40 -1.58
CA ALA A 97 4.06 18.08 -0.70
C ALA A 97 3.48 16.70 -1.04
N ASN A 98 3.29 15.85 -0.04
CA ASN A 98 2.53 14.61 -0.22
C ASN A 98 1.06 14.94 -0.55
N PRO A 99 0.48 14.40 -1.62
CA PRO A 99 -0.91 14.70 -2.00
C PRO A 99 -1.93 14.30 -0.92
N ILE A 100 -1.64 13.27 -0.12
CA ILE A 100 -2.52 12.86 0.99
C ILE A 100 -2.44 13.88 2.14
N PHE A 101 -1.26 14.45 2.38
CA PHE A 101 -1.08 15.57 3.32
C PHE A 101 -1.88 16.79 2.85
N GLU A 102 -1.79 17.15 1.57
CA GLU A 102 -2.56 18.26 1.00
C GLU A 102 -4.07 18.04 1.12
N LEU A 103 -4.56 16.82 0.90
CA LEU A 103 -5.97 16.49 1.11
C LEU A 103 -6.39 16.57 2.59
N ALA A 104 -5.52 16.15 3.51
CA ALA A 104 -5.79 16.28 4.94
C ALA A 104 -5.91 17.75 5.35
N LEU A 105 -5.03 18.63 4.85
CA LEU A 105 -5.11 20.07 5.06
C LEU A 105 -6.36 20.68 4.43
N LYS A 106 -6.65 20.35 3.17
CA LYS A 106 -7.83 20.86 2.43
C LYS A 106 -9.13 20.58 3.18
N HIS A 107 -9.29 19.37 3.71
CA HIS A 107 -10.51 18.90 4.36
C HIS A 107 -10.52 19.05 5.87
N ASN A 108 -9.51 19.72 6.42
CA ASN A 108 -9.28 19.88 7.86
C ASN A 108 -9.37 18.55 8.61
N VAL A 109 -8.79 17.47 8.06
CA VAL A 109 -8.74 16.17 8.72
C VAL A 109 -7.68 16.25 9.81
N THR A 110 -8.10 15.96 11.05
CA THR A 110 -7.23 16.05 12.21
C THR A 110 -6.20 14.92 12.16
N THR A 111 -4.94 15.31 12.07
CA THR A 111 -3.78 14.43 12.08
C THR A 111 -2.78 14.93 13.11
N GLN A 112 -1.98 14.02 13.66
CA GLN A 112 -1.04 14.30 14.74
C GLN A 112 0.31 13.70 14.41
N TYR A 113 1.39 14.46 14.59
CA TYR A 113 2.75 13.93 14.46
C TYR A 113 2.95 12.72 15.36
N ASN A 114 3.47 11.64 14.78
CA ASN A 114 3.74 10.39 15.48
C ASN A 114 5.25 10.16 15.48
N ASP A 115 5.85 10.18 16.67
CA ASP A 115 7.29 10.04 16.86
C ASP A 115 7.69 8.55 16.86
N PHE A 116 8.06 8.04 15.69
CA PHE A 116 8.43 6.63 15.48
C PHE A 116 9.73 6.23 16.19
N TYR A 117 10.63 7.18 16.44
CA TYR A 117 11.99 6.85 16.89
C TYR A 117 12.32 7.41 18.29
N GLY A 118 11.76 8.56 18.65
CA GLY A 118 12.02 9.25 19.92
C GLY A 118 11.04 8.91 21.05
N SER A 119 9.89 8.30 20.74
CA SER A 119 8.85 7.96 21.72
C SER A 119 8.60 6.45 21.78
N MET A 120 9.59 5.72 22.32
CA MET A 120 9.61 4.25 22.38
C MET A 120 9.99 3.74 23.77
N THR A 121 9.27 2.72 24.27
CA THR A 121 9.70 1.90 25.42
C THR A 121 9.91 0.47 24.97
N THR A 122 10.97 -0.18 25.43
CA THR A 122 11.35 -1.51 24.97
C THR A 122 11.12 -2.58 26.05
N TYR A 123 10.69 -3.76 25.62
CA TYR A 123 10.31 -4.89 26.46
C TYR A 123 10.86 -6.20 25.92
N ASP A 124 10.99 -7.19 26.79
CA ASP A 124 11.19 -8.59 26.42
C ASP A 124 10.30 -9.54 27.23
N VAL A 125 10.55 -10.84 27.12
CA VAL A 125 9.79 -11.90 27.83
C VAL A 125 9.83 -11.81 29.35
N THR A 126 10.69 -10.96 29.92
CA THR A 126 10.92 -10.77 31.36
C THR A 126 10.45 -9.42 31.89
N GLY A 127 9.98 -8.52 31.03
CA GLY A 127 9.47 -7.20 31.40
C GLY A 127 10.10 -6.07 30.59
N GLU A 128 10.10 -4.86 31.15
CA GLU A 128 10.77 -3.70 30.56
C GLU A 128 12.28 -3.87 30.58
N VAL A 129 12.92 -3.69 29.42
CA VAL A 129 14.37 -3.78 29.23
C VAL A 129 14.76 -2.74 28.19
N ASP A 130 15.71 -1.86 28.52
CA ASP A 130 16.23 -0.87 27.60
C ASP A 130 17.22 -1.52 26.61
N TYR A 131 16.81 -1.59 25.33
CA TYR A 131 17.68 -1.96 24.21
C TYR A 131 17.60 -0.94 23.08
N LEU A 132 17.35 0.34 23.41
CA LEU A 132 17.25 1.40 22.41
C LEU A 132 18.54 1.61 21.60
N ASP A 133 19.71 1.29 22.16
CA ASP A 133 20.97 1.27 21.40
C ASP A 133 20.92 0.26 20.24
N VAL A 134 20.37 -0.95 20.47
CA VAL A 134 20.17 -1.98 19.43
C VAL A 134 19.13 -1.52 18.40
N PHE A 135 18.10 -0.81 18.84
CA PHE A 135 17.11 -0.20 17.96
C PHE A 135 17.74 0.85 17.03
N ASN A 136 18.58 1.73 17.58
CA ASN A 136 19.28 2.76 16.81
C ASN A 136 20.29 2.13 15.82
N ASP A 137 21.01 1.08 16.22
CA ASP A 137 21.88 0.31 15.31
C ASP A 137 21.08 -0.28 14.12
N ALA A 138 19.83 -0.69 14.35
CA ALA A 138 18.94 -1.17 13.29
C ALA A 138 18.46 -0.05 12.36
N VAL A 139 18.21 1.16 12.88
CA VAL A 139 17.90 2.36 12.06
C VAL A 139 19.06 2.67 11.12
N ASP A 140 20.29 2.65 11.64
CA ASP A 140 21.51 2.87 10.84
C ASP A 140 21.69 1.75 9.79
N ALA A 141 21.42 0.50 10.18
CA ALA A 141 21.49 -0.64 9.26
C ALA A 141 20.46 -0.52 8.12
N TYR A 142 19.23 -0.08 8.42
CA TYR A 142 18.20 0.14 7.42
C TYR A 142 18.54 1.30 6.49
N SER A 143 19.08 2.40 7.02
CA SER A 143 19.58 3.51 6.21
C SER A 143 20.71 3.07 5.27
N ALA A 144 21.64 2.24 5.75
CA ALA A 144 22.67 1.66 4.90
C ALA A 144 22.07 0.74 3.83
N LEU A 145 21.06 -0.06 4.18
CA LEU A 145 20.34 -0.94 3.26
C LEU A 145 19.71 -0.15 2.11
N THR A 146 18.99 0.93 2.37
CA THR A 146 18.30 1.70 1.33
C THR A 146 19.29 2.36 0.37
N VAL A 147 20.39 2.93 0.87
CA VAL A 147 21.46 3.51 0.03
C VAL A 147 22.10 2.46 -0.88
N THR A 148 22.47 1.32 -0.32
CA THR A 148 23.18 0.26 -1.06
C THR A 148 22.26 -0.50 -2.03
N GLY A 149 20.96 -0.55 -1.76
CA GLY A 149 19.93 -1.05 -2.69
C GLY A 149 19.84 -0.19 -3.94
N GLY A 150 19.79 1.14 -3.78
CA GLY A 150 19.77 2.09 -4.90
C GLY A 150 21.01 1.99 -5.80
N ALA A 151 22.19 1.75 -5.20
CA ALA A 151 23.44 1.56 -5.93
C ALA A 151 23.44 0.32 -6.85
N ARG A 152 22.56 -0.67 -6.62
CA ARG A 152 22.44 -1.83 -7.53
C ARG A 152 21.88 -1.45 -8.89
N VAL A 153 20.95 -0.49 -8.92
CA VAL A 153 20.31 -0.01 -10.15
C VAL A 153 21.35 0.68 -11.03
N THR A 154 22.14 1.58 -10.46
CA THR A 154 23.21 2.27 -11.20
C THR A 154 24.28 1.30 -11.69
N GLY A 155 24.54 0.23 -10.95
CA GLY A 155 25.44 -0.85 -11.32
C GLY A 155 24.86 -1.88 -12.31
N SER A 156 23.59 -1.79 -12.70
CA SER A 156 22.88 -2.82 -13.51
C SER A 156 23.01 -4.23 -12.92
N LEU A 157 22.95 -4.34 -11.60
CA LEU A 157 23.05 -5.60 -10.87
C LEU A 157 21.68 -6.27 -10.72
N VAL A 158 21.68 -7.61 -10.69
CA VAL A 158 20.46 -8.40 -10.41
C VAL A 158 19.91 -8.04 -9.03
N ASP A 159 18.60 -8.02 -8.88
CA ASP A 159 17.98 -7.79 -7.57
C ASP A 159 18.18 -8.98 -6.61
N LEU A 160 18.14 -8.71 -5.32
CA LEU A 160 18.28 -9.70 -4.25
C LEU A 160 17.27 -9.39 -3.14
N THR A 161 17.16 -10.30 -2.18
CA THR A 161 16.35 -10.03 -0.97
C THR A 161 17.00 -8.94 -0.12
N SER A 162 16.19 -8.13 0.57
CA SER A 162 16.68 -7.15 1.55
C SER A 162 17.48 -7.81 2.68
N LYS A 163 17.16 -9.06 3.06
CA LYS A 163 17.99 -9.87 3.99
C LYS A 163 19.41 -10.08 3.47
N THR A 164 19.55 -10.35 2.17
CA THR A 164 20.87 -10.46 1.55
C THR A 164 21.58 -9.11 1.56
N GLY A 165 20.85 -8.01 1.36
CA GLY A 165 21.36 -6.66 1.49
C GLY A 165 21.93 -6.37 2.87
N TYR A 166 21.15 -6.63 3.94
CA TYR A 166 21.63 -6.52 5.32
C TYR A 166 22.90 -7.35 5.54
N ALA A 167 22.90 -8.61 5.10
CA ALA A 167 24.03 -9.50 5.28
C ALA A 167 25.31 -9.01 4.56
N LEU A 168 25.18 -8.37 3.40
CA LEU A 168 26.28 -7.76 2.64
C LEU A 168 26.78 -6.47 3.29
N ASN A 169 25.90 -5.75 3.98
CA ASN A 169 26.25 -4.60 4.82
C ASN A 169 26.79 -5.01 6.20
N GLY A 170 26.94 -6.32 6.47
CA GLY A 170 27.51 -6.85 7.70
C GLY A 170 26.50 -7.06 8.84
N VAL A 171 25.22 -6.80 8.60
CA VAL A 171 24.14 -6.89 9.62
C VAL A 171 23.43 -8.24 9.49
N LYS A 172 23.37 -9.00 10.58
CA LYS A 172 22.73 -10.33 10.63
C LYS A 172 22.07 -10.51 11.99
N PRO A 173 20.82 -10.08 12.19
CA PRO A 173 20.12 -10.23 13.46
C PRO A 173 20.08 -11.68 13.93
N ARG A 174 20.45 -11.95 15.18
CA ARG A 174 20.51 -13.30 15.77
C ARG A 174 19.78 -13.41 17.10
N ASP A 175 19.82 -12.36 17.91
CA ASP A 175 19.14 -12.36 19.20
C ASP A 175 17.74 -11.71 19.13
N PRO A 176 16.89 -11.90 20.16
CA PRO A 176 15.53 -11.35 20.16
C PRO A 176 15.46 -9.83 20.01
N TYR A 177 16.43 -9.09 20.52
CA TYR A 177 16.46 -7.63 20.47
C TYR A 177 16.77 -7.15 19.05
N GLU A 178 17.80 -7.71 18.43
CA GLU A 178 18.15 -7.41 17.03
C GLU A 178 17.00 -7.80 16.08
N MET A 179 16.33 -8.93 16.31
CA MET A 179 15.19 -9.36 15.50
C MET A 179 13.98 -8.44 15.66
N ALA A 180 13.69 -7.96 16.87
CA ALA A 180 12.60 -7.02 17.11
C ALA A 180 12.90 -5.66 16.49
N ALA A 181 14.14 -5.18 16.61
CA ALA A 181 14.59 -3.95 16.00
C ALA A 181 14.51 -4.01 14.45
N GLU A 182 15.01 -5.08 13.82
CA GLU A 182 14.88 -5.28 12.36
C GLU A 182 13.40 -5.40 11.94
N TYR A 183 12.56 -6.09 12.73
CA TYR A 183 11.13 -6.17 12.46
C TYR A 183 10.50 -4.78 12.43
N TYR A 184 10.83 -3.91 13.40
CA TYR A 184 10.30 -2.55 13.44
C TYR A 184 10.72 -1.75 12.21
N GLN A 185 11.99 -1.83 11.80
CA GLN A 185 12.50 -1.08 10.65
C GLN A 185 12.01 -1.60 9.29
N PHE A 186 11.53 -2.86 9.23
CA PHE A 186 11.26 -3.50 7.96
C PHE A 186 9.87 -4.14 7.85
N ASP A 187 9.57 -5.16 8.66
CA ASP A 187 8.29 -5.87 8.58
C ASP A 187 7.10 -5.00 8.94
N TRP A 188 7.30 -4.07 9.87
CA TRP A 188 6.25 -3.14 10.27
C TRP A 188 5.86 -2.20 9.11
N GLU A 189 6.81 -1.84 8.24
CA GLU A 189 6.53 -1.00 7.06
C GLU A 189 6.03 -1.82 5.85
N TYR A 190 6.69 -2.95 5.54
CA TYR A 190 6.44 -3.72 4.31
C TYR A 190 5.47 -4.89 4.47
N ALA A 191 5.00 -5.16 5.70
CA ALA A 191 4.18 -6.31 6.07
C ALA A 191 4.74 -7.68 5.64
N GLN A 192 6.05 -7.75 5.40
CA GLN A 192 6.79 -8.93 4.94
C GLN A 192 8.21 -8.88 5.49
N LYS A 193 8.83 -10.05 5.60
CA LYS A 193 10.20 -10.18 6.09
C LYS A 193 11.22 -9.72 5.05
N PRO A 194 12.43 -9.31 5.46
CA PRO A 194 13.50 -8.97 4.54
C PRO A 194 13.90 -10.10 3.56
N ASP A 195 13.65 -11.38 3.85
CA ASP A 195 13.89 -12.48 2.89
C ASP A 195 12.79 -12.65 1.83
N GLN A 196 11.68 -11.95 1.97
CA GLN A 196 10.55 -11.98 1.04
C GLN A 196 10.51 -10.73 0.17
N THR A 197 11.19 -9.65 0.57
CA THR A 197 11.13 -8.34 -0.09
C THR A 197 12.38 -8.06 -0.95
N SER A 198 12.14 -7.43 -2.10
CA SER A 198 13.15 -6.88 -3.00
C SER A 198 13.97 -5.78 -2.32
N TRP A 199 15.30 -5.87 -2.44
CA TRP A 199 16.22 -4.87 -1.91
C TRP A 199 16.15 -3.57 -2.70
N ILE A 200 16.07 -3.65 -4.03
CA ILE A 200 15.93 -2.47 -4.89
C ILE A 200 14.59 -1.77 -4.63
N ALA A 201 13.49 -2.53 -4.55
CA ALA A 201 12.17 -1.94 -4.38
C ALA A 201 11.98 -1.34 -2.98
N SER A 202 12.52 -1.96 -1.92
CA SER A 202 12.49 -1.36 -0.58
C SER A 202 13.25 -0.03 -0.55
N SER A 203 14.41 0.04 -1.22
CA SER A 203 15.16 1.29 -1.40
C SER A 203 14.33 2.36 -2.12
N TRP A 204 13.70 2.04 -3.26
CA TRP A 204 12.85 3.00 -3.98
C TRP A 204 11.67 3.48 -3.15
N SER A 205 10.94 2.54 -2.54
CA SER A 205 9.77 2.81 -1.70
C SER A 205 10.12 3.76 -0.55
N ASN A 206 11.23 3.48 0.15
CA ASN A 206 11.75 4.34 1.21
C ASN A 206 12.12 5.72 0.68
N ASN A 207 12.98 5.79 -0.33
CA ASN A 207 13.56 7.04 -0.79
C ASN A 207 12.50 7.97 -1.40
N PHE A 208 11.60 7.44 -2.23
CA PHE A 208 10.54 8.26 -2.82
C PHE A 208 9.47 8.67 -1.79
N THR A 209 9.31 7.96 -0.68
CA THR A 209 8.33 8.35 0.34
C THR A 209 8.92 9.29 1.38
N PHE A 210 10.10 8.97 1.92
CA PHE A 210 10.64 9.62 3.11
C PHE A 210 11.87 10.50 2.86
N ASP A 211 12.70 10.20 1.87
CA ASP A 211 13.97 10.90 1.65
C ASP A 211 13.80 12.12 0.72
N ALA A 212 13.77 13.31 1.31
CA ALA A 212 13.63 14.56 0.57
C ALA A 212 14.80 14.90 -0.37
N ASP A 213 16.00 14.37 -0.10
CA ASP A 213 17.17 14.59 -0.95
C ASP A 213 17.13 13.69 -2.21
N GLU A 214 16.46 12.54 -2.12
CA GLU A 214 16.20 11.62 -3.24
C GLU A 214 14.84 11.89 -3.94
N GLY A 215 14.19 13.00 -3.60
CA GLY A 215 12.95 13.46 -4.21
C GLY A 215 11.66 12.90 -3.61
N GLY A 216 11.75 12.34 -2.40
CA GLY A 216 10.62 11.97 -1.55
C GLY A 216 10.08 13.11 -0.69
N PHE A 217 9.03 12.85 0.08
CA PHE A 217 8.24 13.89 0.74
C PHE A 217 8.91 14.41 2.02
N SER A 218 9.03 13.55 3.04
CA SER A 218 9.74 13.78 4.30
C SER A 218 9.68 12.55 5.21
N GLU A 219 10.49 12.53 6.26
CA GLU A 219 10.44 11.50 7.32
C GLU A 219 9.27 11.71 8.31
N ASP A 220 8.61 12.87 8.26
CA ASP A 220 7.50 13.18 9.16
C ASP A 220 6.26 12.35 8.83
N ASN A 221 5.73 11.68 9.86
CA ASN A 221 4.55 10.83 9.77
C ASN A 221 3.44 11.39 10.66
N LEU A 222 2.22 11.52 10.12
CA LEU A 222 1.07 12.00 10.88
C LEU A 222 0.01 10.91 11.04
N LEU A 223 -0.28 10.52 12.27
CA LEU A 223 -1.37 9.62 12.62
C LEU A 223 -2.71 10.35 12.49
N ALA A 224 -3.66 9.76 11.77
CA ALA A 224 -5.03 10.24 11.71
C ALA A 224 -5.77 9.98 13.03
N ILE A 225 -6.28 11.05 13.65
CA ILE A 225 -7.04 11.02 14.91
C ILE A 225 -8.44 11.66 14.76
N ASP A 226 -8.84 11.95 13.52
CA ASP A 226 -10.13 12.56 13.22
C ASP A 226 -11.30 11.61 13.50
N GLN A 227 -12.30 12.08 14.26
CA GLN A 227 -13.45 11.25 14.61
C GLN A 227 -14.41 10.97 13.44
N ARG A 228 -14.27 11.67 12.30
CA ARG A 228 -14.94 11.32 11.05
C ARG A 228 -14.29 10.09 10.37
N GLY A 229 -13.10 9.70 10.81
CA GLY A 229 -12.25 8.66 10.24
C GLY A 229 -11.37 9.18 9.11
N PHE A 230 -10.21 8.55 8.89
CA PHE A 230 -9.23 8.99 7.90
C PHE A 230 -9.79 8.98 6.47
N LYS A 231 -10.70 8.04 6.19
CA LYS A 231 -11.47 7.96 4.95
C LYS A 231 -12.22 9.24 4.57
N ALA A 232 -12.49 10.12 5.55
CA ALA A 232 -13.11 11.42 5.31
C ALA A 232 -12.36 12.23 4.25
N LEU A 233 -11.04 12.07 4.10
CA LEU A 233 -10.26 12.78 3.08
C LEU A 233 -10.76 12.48 1.66
N ILE A 234 -11.09 11.22 1.37
CA ILE A 234 -11.59 10.80 0.06
C ILE A 234 -13.09 11.02 -0.07
N GLN A 235 -13.84 10.84 1.01
CA GLN A 235 -15.29 11.05 1.00
C GLN A 235 -15.64 12.53 0.81
N LEU A 236 -14.92 13.45 1.45
CA LEU A 236 -15.12 14.89 1.28
C LEU A 236 -14.61 15.36 -0.08
N GLU A 237 -13.49 14.83 -0.57
CA GLU A 237 -13.01 15.12 -1.92
C GLU A 237 -14.03 14.70 -2.99
N ALA A 238 -14.61 13.51 -2.85
CA ALA A 238 -15.66 13.01 -3.73
C ALA A 238 -16.91 13.92 -3.73
N GLN A 239 -17.32 14.44 -2.57
CA GLN A 239 -18.51 15.29 -2.43
C GLN A 239 -18.42 16.62 -3.18
N GLU A 240 -17.21 17.10 -3.50
CA GLU A 240 -17.05 18.37 -4.22
C GLU A 240 -17.48 18.30 -5.69
N PHE A 241 -17.46 17.11 -6.30
CA PHE A 241 -17.70 16.96 -7.74
C PHE A 241 -18.72 15.87 -8.10
N LEU A 242 -18.85 14.79 -7.31
CA LEU A 242 -19.74 13.69 -7.65
C LEU A 242 -21.21 14.09 -7.59
N GLN A 243 -21.94 13.75 -8.65
CA GLN A 243 -23.40 13.73 -8.66
C GLN A 243 -23.92 12.35 -8.23
N PRO A 244 -25.14 12.26 -7.65
CA PRO A 244 -25.71 11.00 -7.18
C PRO A 244 -25.75 9.88 -8.24
N GLU A 245 -25.98 10.22 -9.50
CA GLU A 245 -26.01 9.28 -10.63
C GLU A 245 -24.64 8.74 -11.04
N GLN A 246 -23.55 9.38 -10.60
CA GLN A 246 -22.17 8.97 -10.88
C GLN A 246 -21.61 8.00 -9.82
N LEU A 247 -22.42 7.59 -8.84
CA LEU A 247 -22.00 6.71 -7.75
C LEU A 247 -22.98 5.56 -7.52
N SER A 248 -22.52 4.33 -7.71
CA SER A 248 -23.26 3.10 -7.45
C SER A 248 -22.59 2.33 -6.31
N LEU A 249 -23.11 2.51 -5.09
CA LEU A 249 -22.70 1.78 -3.89
C LEU A 249 -23.40 0.41 -3.81
N ASN A 250 -22.96 -0.46 -2.91
CA ASN A 250 -23.49 -1.82 -2.73
C ASN A 250 -23.50 -2.63 -4.05
N SER A 251 -22.56 -2.31 -4.94
CA SER A 251 -22.52 -2.78 -6.32
C SER A 251 -21.27 -3.63 -6.52
N THR A 252 -21.34 -4.89 -6.12
CA THR A 252 -20.20 -5.80 -6.27
C THR A 252 -20.09 -6.31 -7.70
N VAL A 253 -18.96 -6.01 -8.36
CA VAL A 253 -18.65 -6.50 -9.70
C VAL A 253 -18.38 -8.01 -9.65
N LYS A 254 -18.98 -8.76 -10.58
CA LYS A 254 -18.79 -10.20 -10.75
C LYS A 254 -18.06 -10.55 -12.05
N THR A 255 -18.46 -9.91 -13.15
CA THR A 255 -17.88 -10.17 -14.48
C THR A 255 -17.58 -8.86 -15.18
N ILE A 256 -16.41 -8.78 -15.82
CA ILE A 256 -15.99 -7.66 -16.67
C ILE A 256 -15.77 -8.23 -18.08
N SER A 257 -16.72 -7.95 -18.98
CA SER A 257 -16.61 -8.31 -20.39
C SER A 257 -16.07 -7.10 -21.16
N TYR A 258 -14.96 -7.25 -21.87
CA TYR A 258 -14.28 -6.13 -22.54
C TYR A 258 -13.84 -6.48 -23.96
N SER A 259 -13.74 -5.45 -24.80
CA SER A 259 -13.27 -5.55 -26.17
C SER A 259 -12.72 -4.20 -26.65
N ARG A 260 -12.32 -4.16 -27.93
CA ARG A 260 -11.96 -2.90 -28.61
C ARG A 260 -13.12 -1.93 -28.79
N ASP A 261 -14.35 -2.39 -28.63
CA ASP A 261 -15.56 -1.59 -28.88
C ASP A 261 -16.20 -1.03 -27.60
N GLY A 262 -15.92 -1.63 -26.44
CA GLY A 262 -16.47 -1.19 -25.15
C GLY A 262 -16.28 -2.20 -24.03
N VAL A 263 -16.87 -1.89 -22.87
CA VAL A 263 -16.84 -2.72 -21.66
C VAL A 263 -18.26 -2.87 -21.11
N GLN A 264 -18.60 -4.08 -20.66
CA GLN A 264 -19.82 -4.39 -19.93
C GLN A 264 -19.45 -5.02 -18.58
N VAL A 265 -20.05 -4.53 -17.51
CA VAL A 265 -19.82 -5.00 -16.14
C VAL A 265 -21.10 -5.61 -15.62
N THR A 266 -21.03 -6.89 -15.23
CA THR A 266 -22.14 -7.59 -14.57
C THR A 266 -21.90 -7.62 -13.07
N LEU A 267 -22.87 -7.14 -12.30
CA LEU A 267 -22.85 -7.16 -10.84
C LEU A 267 -23.29 -8.53 -10.29
N THR A 268 -23.00 -8.81 -9.03
CA THR A 268 -23.49 -10.01 -8.34
C THR A 268 -25.02 -10.09 -8.25
N SER A 269 -25.70 -8.94 -8.32
CA SER A 269 -27.17 -8.83 -8.44
C SER A 269 -27.73 -9.32 -9.77
N GLY A 270 -26.88 -9.47 -10.80
CA GLY A 270 -27.27 -9.74 -12.18
C GLY A 270 -27.53 -8.49 -13.04
N GLU A 271 -27.45 -7.30 -12.45
CA GLU A 271 -27.50 -6.04 -13.21
C GLU A 271 -26.26 -5.86 -14.08
N THR A 272 -26.44 -5.31 -15.28
CA THR A 272 -25.37 -5.03 -16.24
C THR A 272 -25.22 -3.54 -16.51
N ILE A 273 -23.98 -3.05 -16.46
CA ILE A 273 -23.63 -1.65 -16.72
C ILE A 273 -22.69 -1.60 -17.92
N GLU A 274 -23.02 -0.81 -18.93
CA GLU A 274 -22.20 -0.65 -20.14
C GLU A 274 -21.44 0.68 -20.13
N GLY A 275 -20.21 0.67 -20.64
CA GLY A 275 -19.38 1.85 -20.82
C GLY A 275 -18.45 1.71 -22.03
N ASP A 276 -17.94 2.85 -22.51
CA ASP A 276 -16.93 2.88 -23.56
C ASP A 276 -15.58 2.40 -23.04
N TYR A 277 -15.25 2.71 -21.79
CA TYR A 277 -14.01 2.35 -21.12
C TYR A 277 -14.28 1.89 -19.69
N ALA A 278 -13.37 1.11 -19.12
CA ALA A 278 -13.37 0.82 -17.69
C ALA A 278 -11.99 1.02 -17.08
N LEU A 279 -11.96 1.48 -15.82
CA LEU A 279 -10.79 1.56 -14.97
C LEU A 279 -10.99 0.62 -13.78
N CYS A 280 -10.24 -0.48 -13.76
CA CYS A 280 -10.21 -1.42 -12.65
C CYS A 280 -9.28 -0.90 -11.56
N THR A 281 -9.82 -0.71 -10.35
CA THR A 281 -9.05 -0.28 -9.16
C THR A 281 -9.09 -1.26 -8.00
N PHE A 282 -9.34 -2.53 -8.32
CA PHE A 282 -9.32 -3.60 -7.34
C PHE A 282 -7.92 -3.77 -6.73
N SER A 283 -7.87 -4.27 -5.50
CA SER A 283 -6.58 -4.62 -4.90
C SER A 283 -5.89 -5.72 -5.71
N LEU A 284 -4.56 -5.79 -5.58
CA LEU A 284 -3.78 -6.89 -6.14
C LEU A 284 -4.34 -8.25 -5.70
N GLY A 285 -4.68 -8.41 -4.42
CA GLY A 285 -5.22 -9.65 -3.89
C GLY A 285 -6.56 -10.06 -4.53
N VAL A 286 -7.43 -9.11 -4.90
CA VAL A 286 -8.67 -9.43 -5.64
C VAL A 286 -8.36 -9.90 -7.06
N LEU A 287 -7.35 -9.30 -7.72
CA LEU A 287 -6.92 -9.71 -9.07
C LEU A 287 -6.20 -11.07 -9.06
N GLN A 288 -5.59 -11.45 -7.94
CA GLN A 288 -4.91 -12.73 -7.76
C GLN A 288 -5.85 -13.91 -7.49
N ASP A 289 -7.09 -13.63 -7.12
CA ASP A 289 -8.11 -14.60 -6.71
C ASP A 289 -9.24 -14.67 -7.77
N ASP A 290 -10.19 -15.59 -7.60
CA ASP A 290 -11.21 -15.89 -8.63
C ASP A 290 -12.56 -15.16 -8.40
N TYR A 291 -12.57 -14.07 -7.61
CA TYR A 291 -13.79 -13.34 -7.27
C TYR A 291 -14.40 -12.56 -8.44
N VAL A 292 -13.57 -12.17 -9.42
CA VAL A 292 -14.01 -11.43 -10.61
C VAL A 292 -13.60 -12.18 -11.88
N THR A 293 -14.59 -12.45 -12.75
CA THR A 293 -14.35 -13.08 -14.05
C THR A 293 -14.08 -12.01 -15.11
N PHE A 294 -12.98 -12.16 -15.85
CA PHE A 294 -12.66 -11.33 -17.02
C PHE A 294 -13.01 -12.07 -18.31
N GLU A 295 -13.75 -11.42 -19.21
CA GLU A 295 -14.19 -12.00 -20.48
C GLU A 295 -13.81 -11.10 -21.68
N PRO A 296 -12.86 -11.51 -22.55
CA PRO A 296 -12.07 -12.74 -22.46
C PRO A 296 -11.14 -12.76 -21.23
N PRO A 297 -10.59 -13.93 -20.84
CA PRO A 297 -9.58 -14.00 -19.79
C PRO A 297 -8.43 -13.03 -20.03
N LEU A 298 -7.86 -12.49 -18.95
CA LEU A 298 -6.69 -11.62 -19.05
C LEU A 298 -5.54 -12.37 -19.73
N PRO A 299 -4.74 -11.72 -20.60
CA PRO A 299 -3.61 -12.36 -21.27
C PRO A 299 -2.57 -12.92 -20.30
N ASP A 300 -1.85 -13.96 -20.71
CA ASP A 300 -0.85 -14.64 -19.86
C ASP A 300 0.18 -13.68 -19.27
N TYR A 301 0.69 -12.71 -20.05
CA TYR A 301 1.67 -11.73 -19.56
C TYR A 301 1.11 -10.87 -18.40
N LYS A 302 -0.20 -10.58 -18.41
CA LYS A 302 -0.89 -9.79 -17.38
C LYS A 302 -1.09 -10.65 -16.14
N MET A 303 -1.53 -11.88 -16.32
CA MET A 303 -1.70 -12.83 -15.22
C MET A 303 -0.38 -13.17 -14.54
N GLU A 304 0.71 -13.35 -15.30
CA GLU A 304 2.06 -13.54 -14.75
C GLU A 304 2.46 -12.35 -13.87
N ALA A 305 2.24 -11.12 -14.34
CA ALA A 305 2.51 -9.92 -13.55
C ALA A 305 1.67 -9.83 -12.27
N ILE A 306 0.35 -10.04 -12.38
CA ILE A 306 -0.56 -10.04 -11.23
C ILE A 306 -0.13 -11.08 -10.19
N GLN A 307 0.17 -12.31 -10.62
CA GLN A 307 0.52 -13.41 -9.71
C GLN A 307 1.94 -13.32 -9.15
N SER A 308 2.83 -12.54 -9.79
CA SER A 308 4.24 -12.42 -9.37
C SER A 308 4.50 -11.37 -8.30
N MET A 309 3.58 -10.42 -8.07
CA MET A 309 3.69 -9.43 -6.99
C MET A 309 3.09 -9.98 -5.70
N THR A 310 3.52 -9.50 -4.52
CA THR A 310 2.97 -9.96 -3.24
C THR A 310 1.86 -9.03 -2.75
N MET A 311 0.70 -9.58 -2.39
CA MET A 311 -0.30 -8.88 -1.57
C MET A 311 -0.04 -9.19 -0.10
N ALA A 312 0.59 -8.27 0.62
CA ALA A 312 0.95 -8.44 2.03
C ALA A 312 -0.24 -8.17 2.97
N THR A 313 -0.15 -8.70 4.19
CA THR A 313 -1.20 -8.54 5.22
C THR A 313 -0.60 -7.93 6.49
N TYR A 314 -1.24 -6.87 6.97
CA TYR A 314 -0.90 -6.08 8.13
C TYR A 314 -2.13 -6.00 9.05
N THR A 315 -2.02 -6.49 10.29
CA THR A 315 -3.15 -6.65 11.20
C THR A 315 -2.94 -5.87 12.49
N LYS A 316 -3.86 -4.93 12.77
CA LYS A 316 -3.93 -4.17 14.02
C LYS A 316 -4.93 -4.79 14.98
N ILE A 317 -4.48 -5.11 16.19
CA ILE A 317 -5.26 -5.82 17.20
C ILE A 317 -5.54 -4.86 18.35
N PHE A 318 -6.75 -4.34 18.40
CA PHE A 318 -7.18 -3.30 19.33
C PHE A 318 -7.74 -3.89 20.62
N LEU A 319 -7.33 -3.31 21.74
CA LEU A 319 -7.82 -3.63 23.07
C LEU A 319 -8.22 -2.35 23.81
N LYS A 320 -9.38 -2.39 24.46
CA LYS A 320 -9.83 -1.35 25.40
C LYS A 320 -9.70 -1.90 26.82
N PHE A 321 -9.00 -1.17 27.68
CA PHE A 321 -8.88 -1.51 29.11
C PHE A 321 -9.64 -0.51 30.00
N PRO A 322 -10.04 -0.92 31.22
CA PRO A 322 -10.70 -0.03 32.18
C PRO A 322 -9.78 1.10 32.67
N GLU A 323 -8.47 0.84 32.76
CA GLU A 323 -7.45 1.80 33.16
C GLU A 323 -6.15 1.57 32.39
N LYS A 324 -5.37 2.64 32.21
CA LYS A 324 -4.04 2.58 31.61
C LYS A 324 -3.06 2.00 32.63
N PHE A 325 -2.38 0.91 32.27
CA PHE A 325 -1.33 0.26 33.08
C PHE A 325 0.02 0.15 32.36
N TRP A 326 0.08 0.57 31.10
CA TRP A 326 1.25 0.40 30.22
C TRP A 326 2.08 1.68 30.08
N PHE A 327 3.13 1.60 29.25
CA PHE A 327 4.08 2.66 28.91
C PHE A 327 3.46 4.05 28.61
N ASP A 328 4.26 5.09 28.86
CA ASP A 328 3.90 6.50 28.61
C ASP A 328 4.36 7.04 27.25
N THR A 329 5.19 6.30 26.53
CA THR A 329 5.58 6.61 25.16
C THR A 329 4.44 6.37 24.15
N GLU A 330 4.61 6.82 22.91
CA GLU A 330 3.63 6.55 21.85
C GLU A 330 3.65 5.08 21.44
N LEU A 331 4.84 4.48 21.41
CA LEU A 331 5.09 3.11 20.97
C LEU A 331 5.83 2.30 22.03
N ALA A 332 5.70 0.98 21.92
CA ALA A 332 6.60 0.04 22.56
C ALA A 332 6.98 -1.11 21.61
N LEU A 333 8.22 -1.59 21.79
CA LEU A 333 8.77 -2.71 21.05
C LEU A 333 9.01 -3.88 21.99
N TYR A 334 8.45 -5.03 21.65
CA TYR A 334 8.53 -6.28 22.41
C TYR A 334 9.40 -7.30 21.69
N ALA A 335 10.48 -7.72 22.35
CA ALA A 335 11.43 -8.71 21.88
C ALA A 335 11.06 -10.10 22.38
N ASP A 336 10.68 -10.98 21.44
CA ASP A 336 10.42 -12.39 21.70
C ASP A 336 11.45 -13.26 20.95
N PRO A 337 11.88 -14.41 21.51
CA PRO A 337 12.69 -15.39 20.78
C PRO A 337 12.07 -15.83 19.44
N THR A 338 10.75 -15.69 19.28
CA THR A 338 10.04 -15.93 18.03
C THR A 338 9.67 -14.61 17.36
N ARG A 339 10.42 -14.23 16.32
CA ARG A 339 10.20 -13.02 15.52
C ARG A 339 8.75 -12.90 15.05
N GLY A 340 8.15 -11.72 15.25
CA GLY A 340 6.78 -11.40 14.86
C GLY A 340 5.70 -11.73 15.91
N THR A 341 6.09 -12.21 17.09
CA THR A 341 5.17 -12.42 18.22
C THR A 341 4.75 -11.09 18.84
N TYR A 342 3.72 -10.44 18.27
CA TYR A 342 3.14 -9.16 18.75
C TYR A 342 4.20 -8.10 19.10
N PRO A 343 5.13 -7.77 18.17
CA PRO A 343 6.31 -7.00 18.51
C PRO A 343 6.03 -5.50 18.71
N VAL A 344 5.11 -4.90 17.95
CA VAL A 344 4.90 -3.44 18.00
C VAL A 344 3.57 -3.13 18.66
N TRP A 345 3.61 -2.34 19.73
CA TRP A 345 2.45 -1.87 20.47
C TRP A 345 2.36 -0.35 20.37
N GLN A 346 1.17 0.18 20.15
CA GLN A 346 0.93 1.63 20.07
C GLN A 346 -0.19 2.04 21.02
N SER A 347 0.09 3.05 21.84
CA SER A 347 -0.89 3.60 22.77
C SER A 347 -1.71 4.70 22.09
N LEU A 348 -3.00 4.45 21.87
CA LEU A 348 -3.94 5.50 21.48
C LEU A 348 -4.35 6.37 22.69
N ASP A 349 -4.14 5.89 23.91
CA ASP A 349 -4.29 6.66 25.16
C ASP A 349 -3.15 7.68 25.43
N HIS A 350 -2.24 7.88 24.47
CA HIS A 350 -1.19 8.88 24.59
C HIS A 350 -1.77 10.32 24.58
N PRO A 351 -1.19 11.31 25.31
CA PRO A 351 -1.65 12.70 25.34
C PRO A 351 -1.82 13.38 23.97
N ASN A 352 -1.10 12.92 22.95
CA ASN A 352 -1.17 13.46 21.60
C ASN A 352 -2.35 12.87 20.78
N PHE A 353 -2.95 11.75 21.19
CA PHE A 353 -3.94 11.02 20.38
C PHE A 353 -5.34 11.06 20.99
N PHE A 354 -5.73 10.04 21.76
CA PHE A 354 -7.03 9.93 22.45
C PHE A 354 -6.82 9.84 23.97
N PRO A 355 -6.50 10.95 24.66
CA PRO A 355 -6.18 10.92 26.09
C PRO A 355 -7.37 10.45 26.93
N GLY A 356 -7.12 9.55 27.87
CA GLY A 356 -8.13 8.89 28.70
C GLY A 356 -8.92 7.79 28.00
N SER A 357 -8.54 7.40 26.77
CA SER A 357 -9.31 6.42 25.99
C SER A 357 -9.16 5.00 26.51
N GLY A 358 -8.10 4.65 27.23
CA GLY A 358 -7.76 3.27 27.57
C GLY A 358 -7.55 2.36 26.37
N LEU A 359 -7.23 2.92 25.19
CA LEU A 359 -7.02 2.19 23.95
C LEU A 359 -5.53 1.94 23.67
N ILE A 360 -5.22 0.71 23.30
CA ILE A 360 -3.92 0.27 22.81
C ILE A 360 -4.13 -0.72 21.68
N PHE A 361 -3.19 -0.83 20.75
CA PHE A 361 -3.20 -1.93 19.80
C PHE A 361 -1.82 -2.52 19.56
N ALA A 362 -1.79 -3.81 19.29
CA ALA A 362 -0.61 -4.52 18.81
C ALA A 362 -0.68 -4.68 17.30
N THR A 363 0.48 -4.72 16.64
CA THR A 363 0.59 -4.99 15.21
C THR A 363 1.32 -6.30 14.97
N VAL A 364 0.76 -7.14 14.11
CA VAL A 364 1.44 -8.28 13.48
C VAL A 364 1.33 -8.18 11.96
N THR A 365 2.27 -8.81 11.25
CA THR A 365 2.33 -8.78 9.78
C THR A 365 2.65 -10.15 9.17
N GLY A 366 2.51 -10.24 7.85
CA GLY A 366 2.92 -11.41 7.07
C GLY A 366 2.33 -12.72 7.58
N ASP A 367 3.18 -13.73 7.80
CA ASP A 367 2.77 -15.05 8.31
C ASP A 367 2.00 -14.98 9.63
N TRP A 368 2.35 -14.02 10.51
CA TRP A 368 1.65 -13.84 11.78
C TRP A 368 0.25 -13.28 11.58
N SER A 369 0.07 -12.32 10.66
CA SER A 369 -1.25 -11.83 10.25
C SER A 369 -2.13 -12.97 9.73
N LEU A 370 -1.60 -13.78 8.81
CA LEU A 370 -2.34 -14.92 8.26
C LEU A 370 -2.75 -15.93 9.35
N ARG A 371 -1.85 -16.18 10.32
CA ARG A 371 -2.15 -17.03 11.47
C ARG A 371 -3.24 -16.45 12.36
N VAL A 372 -3.14 -15.18 12.76
CA VAL A 372 -4.13 -14.58 13.69
C VAL A 372 -5.51 -14.44 13.05
N GLU A 373 -5.58 -14.15 11.74
CA GLU A 373 -6.87 -14.08 11.04
C GLU A 373 -7.62 -15.42 11.03
N ALA A 374 -6.89 -16.54 11.07
CA ALA A 374 -7.45 -17.90 11.11
C ALA A 374 -7.91 -18.33 12.52
N LEU A 375 -7.61 -17.56 13.57
CA LEU A 375 -8.00 -17.84 14.95
C LEU A 375 -9.32 -17.13 15.32
N SER A 376 -9.97 -17.61 16.39
CA SER A 376 -11.11 -16.90 16.99
C SER A 376 -10.65 -15.63 17.71
N ASP A 377 -11.56 -14.67 17.87
CA ASP A 377 -11.28 -13.44 18.61
C ASP A 377 -10.80 -13.73 20.04
N GLU A 378 -11.38 -14.73 20.72
CA GLU A 378 -10.96 -15.09 22.09
C GLU A 378 -9.53 -15.66 22.12
N GLN A 379 -9.13 -16.40 21.10
CA GLN A 379 -7.77 -16.95 21.02
C GLN A 379 -6.75 -15.83 20.80
N VAL A 380 -7.02 -14.91 19.87
CA VAL A 380 -6.13 -13.77 19.59
C VAL A 380 -6.06 -12.82 20.80
N GLN A 381 -7.20 -12.56 21.46
CA GLN A 381 -7.23 -11.79 22.70
C GLN A 381 -6.38 -12.44 23.79
N LYS A 382 -6.50 -13.77 23.96
CA LYS A 382 -5.72 -14.51 24.94
C LYS A 382 -4.21 -14.41 24.66
N GLU A 383 -3.79 -14.58 23.42
CA GLU A 383 -2.38 -14.46 23.02
C GLU A 383 -1.83 -13.04 23.28
N ALA A 384 -2.60 -12.00 22.93
CA ALA A 384 -2.23 -10.61 23.21
C ALA A 384 -2.10 -10.35 24.72
N LEU A 385 -3.01 -10.88 25.54
CA LEU A 385 -2.94 -10.76 27.01
C LEU A 385 -1.76 -11.55 27.60
N GLU A 386 -1.39 -12.69 27.02
CA GLU A 386 -0.19 -13.43 27.44
C GLU A 386 1.09 -12.63 27.19
N VAL A 387 1.17 -11.89 26.08
CA VAL A 387 2.29 -10.97 25.81
C VAL A 387 2.29 -9.80 26.80
N LEU A 388 1.14 -9.15 27.04
CA LEU A 388 1.06 -8.07 28.04
C LEU A 388 1.46 -8.54 29.45
N ARG A 389 1.10 -9.75 29.86
CA ARG A 389 1.53 -10.32 31.16
C ARG A 389 3.04 -10.54 31.23
N LYS A 390 3.71 -10.83 30.12
CA LYS A 390 5.18 -10.90 30.06
C LYS A 390 5.83 -9.52 30.10
N MET A 391 5.24 -8.53 29.41
CA MET A 391 5.71 -7.13 29.44
C MET A 391 5.59 -6.51 30.84
N TYR A 392 4.57 -6.89 31.61
CA TYR A 392 4.30 -6.37 32.96
C TYR A 392 4.21 -7.50 34.00
N PRO A 393 5.31 -8.20 34.31
CA PRO A 393 5.29 -9.38 35.18
C PRO A 393 4.92 -9.08 36.63
N ASN A 394 5.04 -7.81 37.04
CA ASN A 394 4.74 -7.33 38.39
C ASN A 394 3.36 -6.65 38.50
N ALA A 395 2.56 -6.65 37.43
CA ALA A 395 1.23 -6.06 37.40
C ALA A 395 0.14 -7.11 37.15
N THR A 396 -1.03 -6.89 37.74
CA THR A 396 -2.23 -7.66 37.37
C THR A 396 -2.85 -7.00 36.15
N ILE A 397 -2.71 -7.64 34.99
CA ILE A 397 -3.33 -7.15 33.75
C ILE A 397 -4.85 -7.36 33.82
N PRO A 398 -5.67 -6.29 33.77
CA PRO A 398 -7.12 -6.43 33.74
C PRO A 398 -7.57 -7.09 32.43
N GLU A 399 -8.75 -7.70 32.42
CA GLU A 399 -9.36 -8.13 31.16
C GLU A 399 -9.81 -6.90 30.35
N PRO A 400 -9.67 -6.93 29.01
CA PRO A 400 -10.12 -5.83 28.17
C PRO A 400 -11.65 -5.78 28.17
N THR A 401 -12.22 -4.59 28.18
CA THR A 401 -13.68 -4.39 28.11
C THR A 401 -14.21 -4.54 26.68
N GLU A 402 -13.35 -4.28 25.68
CA GLU A 402 -13.65 -4.47 24.26
C GLU A 402 -12.38 -4.96 23.54
N PHE A 403 -12.58 -5.75 22.48
CA PHE A 403 -11.52 -6.33 21.66
C PHE A 403 -11.96 -6.34 20.19
N LEU A 404 -11.04 -6.02 19.28
CA LEU A 404 -11.32 -6.00 17.84
C LEU A 404 -10.03 -6.15 17.03
N PHE A 405 -10.08 -6.88 15.92
CA PHE A 405 -9.06 -6.79 14.88
C PHE A 405 -9.66 -7.05 13.49
N PRO A 406 -9.13 -6.44 12.41
CA PRO A 406 -9.61 -6.66 11.06
C PRO A 406 -9.02 -7.93 10.46
N ARG A 407 -9.79 -8.56 9.56
CA ARG A 407 -9.37 -9.72 8.77
C ARG A 407 -9.25 -9.35 7.29
N TRP A 408 -8.20 -8.60 6.96
CA TRP A 408 -7.97 -8.03 5.63
C TRP A 408 -7.66 -9.09 4.57
N ASN A 409 -6.88 -10.12 4.93
CA ASN A 409 -6.61 -11.22 4.02
C ASN A 409 -7.89 -12.00 3.74
N SER A 410 -8.69 -12.28 4.76
CA SER A 410 -9.91 -13.10 4.60
C SER A 410 -11.07 -12.38 3.92
N ASP A 411 -11.04 -11.04 3.84
CA ASP A 411 -12.08 -10.23 3.20
C ASP A 411 -11.98 -10.32 1.66
N PRO A 412 -13.02 -10.83 0.97
CA PRO A 412 -13.00 -11.02 -0.48
C PRO A 412 -12.93 -9.72 -1.28
N LEU A 413 -13.19 -8.56 -0.66
CA LEU A 413 -13.08 -7.26 -1.33
C LEU A 413 -11.65 -6.70 -1.35
N TYR A 414 -10.71 -7.34 -0.62
CA TYR A 414 -9.36 -6.82 -0.47
C TYR A 414 -8.27 -7.88 -0.60
N ARG A 415 -8.45 -9.05 0.05
CA ARG A 415 -7.47 -10.16 0.06
C ARG A 415 -6.07 -9.75 0.49
N GLY A 416 -5.99 -8.84 1.46
CA GLY A 416 -4.76 -8.35 2.06
C GLY A 416 -4.83 -6.85 2.39
N SER A 417 -3.73 -6.32 2.90
CA SER A 417 -3.60 -4.93 3.31
C SER A 417 -2.98 -4.06 2.22
N TYR A 418 -1.80 -4.41 1.71
CA TYR A 418 -1.13 -3.63 0.67
C TYR A 418 -0.05 -4.43 -0.07
N SER A 419 0.32 -3.98 -1.26
CA SER A 419 1.27 -4.71 -2.10
C SER A 419 2.72 -4.57 -1.62
N ASN A 420 3.54 -5.57 -1.95
CA ASN A 420 4.98 -5.57 -1.75
C ASN A 420 5.69 -6.26 -2.92
N TRP A 421 6.92 -5.86 -3.20
CA TRP A 421 7.71 -6.39 -4.30
C TRP A 421 8.61 -7.53 -3.81
N PRO A 422 8.41 -8.78 -4.28
CA PRO A 422 9.40 -9.82 -4.09
C PRO A 422 10.60 -9.60 -5.04
N PRO A 423 11.80 -10.13 -4.73
CA PRO A 423 13.00 -9.95 -5.57
C PRO A 423 12.88 -10.58 -6.97
N SER A 424 11.89 -11.44 -7.20
CA SER A 424 11.54 -12.00 -8.50
C SER A 424 10.64 -11.09 -9.34
N PHE A 425 10.10 -10.02 -8.77
CA PHE A 425 9.25 -9.06 -9.47
C PHE A 425 10.12 -7.97 -10.09
N PHE A 426 10.08 -7.86 -11.42
CA PHE A 426 10.95 -7.00 -12.20
C PHE A 426 10.16 -5.81 -12.75
N SER A 427 10.85 -4.74 -13.15
CA SER A 427 10.19 -3.58 -13.77
C SER A 427 9.31 -3.95 -14.96
N GLN A 428 9.69 -4.97 -15.74
CA GLN A 428 8.84 -5.47 -16.83
C GLN A 428 7.56 -6.17 -16.34
N HIS A 429 7.60 -6.89 -15.21
CA HIS A 429 6.38 -7.40 -14.57
C HIS A 429 5.50 -6.23 -14.13
N HIS A 430 6.10 -5.18 -13.57
CA HIS A 430 5.36 -3.99 -13.17
C HIS A 430 4.73 -3.24 -14.36
N ASP A 431 5.43 -3.11 -15.48
CA ASP A 431 4.88 -2.54 -16.71
C ASP A 431 3.68 -3.37 -17.21
N ASN A 432 3.82 -4.70 -17.20
CA ASN A 432 2.75 -5.63 -17.52
C ASN A 432 1.56 -5.53 -16.55
N LEU A 433 1.79 -5.31 -15.26
CA LEU A 433 0.72 -5.10 -14.26
C LEU A 433 -0.08 -3.83 -14.58
N ARG A 434 0.60 -2.78 -15.03
CA ARG A 434 0.03 -1.46 -15.36
C ARG A 434 -0.66 -1.38 -16.71
N SER A 435 -0.26 -2.20 -17.67
CA SER A 435 -0.72 -2.08 -19.06
C SER A 435 -2.25 -2.13 -19.16
N ASN A 436 -2.84 -1.36 -20.07
CA ASN A 436 -4.26 -1.52 -20.38
C ASN A 436 -4.44 -2.67 -21.39
N ILE A 437 -5.61 -3.32 -21.34
CA ILE A 437 -6.00 -4.35 -22.31
C ILE A 437 -7.22 -3.83 -23.04
N ASP A 438 -7.04 -3.52 -24.33
CA ASP A 438 -8.02 -2.78 -25.12
C ASP A 438 -8.52 -1.53 -24.35
N ARG A 439 -9.80 -1.50 -23.96
CA ARG A 439 -10.45 -0.39 -23.23
C ARG A 439 -10.57 -0.61 -21.72
N LEU A 440 -9.92 -1.63 -21.18
CA LEU A 440 -9.82 -1.92 -19.75
C LEU A 440 -8.47 -1.46 -19.20
N TYR A 441 -8.50 -0.45 -18.33
CA TYR A 441 -7.36 0.15 -17.66
C TYR A 441 -7.24 -0.36 -16.22
N PHE A 442 -6.06 -0.23 -15.62
CA PHE A 442 -5.77 -0.65 -14.25
C PHE A 442 -5.08 0.48 -13.50
N ALA A 443 -5.48 0.73 -12.25
CA ALA A 443 -4.81 1.65 -11.34
C ALA A 443 -4.96 1.19 -9.89
N GLY A 444 -4.03 1.58 -9.03
CA GLY A 444 -4.06 1.27 -7.60
C GLY A 444 -2.67 1.43 -7.01
N GLU A 445 -2.51 1.29 -5.70
CA GLU A 445 -1.16 1.38 -5.12
C GLU A 445 -0.21 0.32 -5.68
N ALA A 446 -0.69 -0.88 -6.00
CA ALA A 446 0.12 -1.94 -6.59
C ALA A 446 0.66 -1.60 -7.99
N THR A 447 0.03 -0.65 -8.68
CA THR A 447 0.48 -0.18 -10.00
C THR A 447 1.46 0.99 -9.88
N SER A 448 1.76 1.47 -8.67
CA SER A 448 2.71 2.55 -8.41
C SER A 448 4.10 1.99 -8.12
N GLN A 449 5.08 2.26 -8.99
CA GLN A 449 6.46 1.81 -8.77
C GLN A 449 7.11 2.47 -7.55
N LYS A 450 6.81 3.75 -7.36
CA LYS A 450 7.46 4.58 -6.34
C LYS A 450 6.82 4.41 -4.97
N TYR A 451 5.50 4.19 -4.95
CA TYR A 451 4.68 4.33 -3.76
C TYR A 451 3.75 3.13 -3.57
N PHE A 452 4.12 1.94 -4.08
CA PHE A 452 3.43 0.71 -3.73
C PHE A 452 3.39 0.56 -2.20
N GLY A 453 2.28 0.06 -1.67
CA GLY A 453 2.05 0.05 -0.23
C GLY A 453 1.17 1.20 0.26
N PHE A 454 1.25 2.38 -0.39
CA PHE A 454 0.80 3.64 0.20
C PHE A 454 -0.43 4.28 -0.46
N LEU A 455 -1.10 5.16 0.30
CA LEU A 455 -2.22 5.96 -0.19
C LEU A 455 -1.81 6.89 -1.34
N GLN A 456 -0.65 7.54 -1.25
CA GLN A 456 -0.14 8.40 -2.32
C GLN A 456 0.15 7.63 -3.62
N GLY A 457 0.45 6.33 -3.54
CA GLY A 457 0.58 5.48 -4.73
C GLY A 457 -0.76 5.27 -5.43
N ALA A 458 -1.81 4.99 -4.67
CA ALA A 458 -3.16 4.91 -5.21
C ALA A 458 -3.63 6.26 -5.79
N TYR A 459 -3.30 7.38 -5.13
CA TYR A 459 -3.59 8.72 -5.63
C TYR A 459 -2.89 8.99 -6.97
N ASP A 460 -1.58 8.77 -7.02
CA ASP A 460 -0.72 9.05 -8.17
C ASP A 460 -1.15 8.22 -9.40
N GLU A 461 -1.44 6.93 -9.20
CA GLU A 461 -1.89 6.06 -10.29
C GLU A 461 -3.31 6.40 -10.75
N GLY A 462 -4.24 6.75 -9.84
CA GLY A 462 -5.56 7.23 -10.21
C GLY A 462 -5.50 8.48 -11.09
N LEU A 463 -4.65 9.45 -10.73
CA LEU A 463 -4.41 10.68 -11.49
C LEU A 463 -3.77 10.40 -12.86
N LYS A 464 -2.69 9.62 -12.89
CA LYS A 464 -1.91 9.34 -14.11
C LYS A 464 -2.72 8.54 -15.12
N VAL A 465 -3.36 7.47 -14.67
CA VAL A 465 -4.12 6.59 -15.58
C VAL A 465 -5.35 7.33 -16.13
N ALA A 466 -6.07 8.08 -15.30
CA ALA A 466 -7.19 8.90 -15.79
C ALA A 466 -6.73 10.00 -16.77
N THR A 467 -5.58 10.62 -16.53
CA THR A 467 -4.98 11.58 -17.49
C THR A 467 -4.71 10.91 -18.83
N ASN A 468 -4.07 9.74 -18.83
CA ASN A 468 -3.81 8.97 -20.05
C ASN A 468 -5.11 8.57 -20.76
N MET A 469 -6.14 8.17 -20.00
CA MET A 469 -7.45 7.83 -20.56
C MET A 469 -8.09 9.02 -21.29
N VAL A 470 -8.02 10.23 -20.71
CA VAL A 470 -8.53 11.47 -21.34
C VAL A 470 -7.80 11.76 -22.65
N GLU A 471 -6.46 11.64 -22.66
CA GLU A 471 -5.64 11.85 -23.86
C GLU A 471 -6.03 10.85 -24.97
N CYS A 472 -6.23 9.58 -24.60
CA CYS A 472 -6.71 8.54 -25.51
C CYS A 472 -8.11 8.86 -26.07
N MET A 473 -9.04 9.30 -25.22
CA MET A 473 -10.41 9.65 -25.61
C MET A 473 -10.47 10.83 -26.58
N ARG A 474 -9.56 11.81 -26.45
CA ARG A 474 -9.46 13.00 -27.31
C ARG A 474 -8.75 12.73 -28.64
N GLY A 475 -8.04 11.61 -28.74
CA GLY A 475 -7.21 11.28 -29.91
C GLY A 475 -5.89 12.08 -29.96
N ASP A 476 -5.53 12.74 -28.87
CA ASP A 476 -4.27 13.46 -28.69
C ASP A 476 -3.25 12.53 -28.04
N GLY A 477 -2.64 11.65 -28.84
CA GLY A 477 -1.56 10.78 -28.37
C GLY A 477 -2.02 9.65 -27.46
N CYS A 478 -2.79 8.71 -27.99
CA CYS A 478 -3.08 7.44 -27.33
C CYS A 478 -1.78 6.64 -27.13
N VAL A 479 -1.13 6.81 -25.97
CA VAL A 479 0.00 5.97 -25.54
C VAL A 479 -0.59 4.85 -24.70
N ALA A 480 -0.92 3.74 -25.36
CA ALA A 480 -1.18 2.51 -24.64
C ALA A 480 0.02 2.22 -23.73
N LEU A 481 -0.24 1.91 -22.46
CA LEU A 481 0.83 1.48 -21.56
C LEU A 481 1.37 0.17 -22.12
N GLN A 482 2.63 0.20 -22.55
CA GLN A 482 3.25 -0.92 -23.26
C GLN A 482 3.40 -2.11 -22.33
N HIS A 483 3.22 -3.31 -22.89
CA HIS A 483 3.55 -4.57 -22.23
C HIS A 483 4.71 -5.25 -22.95
N VAL A 484 5.30 -6.24 -22.28
CA VAL A 484 6.22 -7.20 -22.87
C VAL A 484 5.60 -8.60 -22.82
N GLU A 485 5.67 -9.33 -23.94
CA GLU A 485 5.10 -10.68 -24.06
C GLU A 485 5.75 -11.70 -23.13
N SER A 486 7.02 -11.51 -22.78
CA SER A 486 7.72 -12.38 -21.85
C SER A 486 8.79 -11.60 -21.11
N VAL A 487 8.80 -11.71 -19.79
CA VAL A 487 9.87 -11.17 -18.95
C VAL A 487 11.05 -12.14 -19.00
N LYS A 488 12.23 -11.63 -19.39
CA LYS A 488 13.42 -12.47 -19.61
C LYS A 488 14.58 -12.00 -18.75
N ASN A 489 15.25 -12.94 -18.09
CA ASN A 489 16.53 -12.66 -17.45
C ASN A 489 17.57 -12.24 -18.49
N ALA A 490 18.42 -11.29 -18.12
CA ALA A 490 19.49 -10.78 -18.98
C ALA A 490 20.49 -11.88 -19.39
N PHE A 491 20.65 -12.93 -18.57
CA PHE A 491 21.44 -14.12 -18.88
C PHE A 491 20.63 -15.37 -18.51
N PRO A 492 20.23 -16.22 -19.48
CA PRO A 492 19.65 -17.51 -19.16
C PRO A 492 20.73 -18.34 -18.45
N TYR A 493 20.37 -19.01 -17.36
CA TYR A 493 21.24 -19.95 -16.66
C TYR A 493 22.02 -20.81 -17.66
N GLU A 494 23.35 -20.74 -17.65
CA GLU A 494 24.17 -21.65 -18.46
C GLU A 494 24.02 -23.05 -17.86
N ILE A 495 23.53 -24.00 -18.67
CA ILE A 495 23.31 -25.40 -18.27
C ILE A 495 24.63 -26.17 -18.27
#